data_AF-A0A3D5UR90-F1
#
_entry.id   AF-A0A3D5UR90-F1
#
_cell.length_a   1.000
_cell.length_b   1.000
_cell.length_c   1.000
_cell.angle_alpha   90.00
_cell.angle_beta   90.00
_cell.angle_gamma   90.00
#
_symmetry.space_group_name_H-M   'P 1'
#
loop_
_entity.id
_entity.type
_entity.pdbx_description
1 polymer ?
#
loop_
_entity_poly.entity_id
_entity_poly.type
_entity_poly.pdbx_seq_one_letter_code
_entity_poly.pdbx_strand_id
1 'polypeptide(L)'
;MTFGQYLKDFTEFVWSQYVFFGLVFFAYAVVLFVGRYGTVKYIPQRFERLVMERSMELTQRDPKMSKDKLVRLIYESWKEDVKELPAYVYIKSRRDFWIEKPNVTIIEERLNITKEKVEETLIKNGVIVDEQQ
;
A
#
# COMPACT_ATOMS: atom_id res chain seq x y z
N MET A 1 -0.47 49.31 -7.89
CA MET A 1 -1.35 48.12 -8.04
C MET A 1 -2.00 47.85 -6.69
N THR A 2 -3.32 47.75 -6.64
CA THR A 2 -4.05 47.34 -5.43
C THR A 2 -4.28 45.83 -5.42
N PHE A 3 -4.42 45.23 -4.24
CA PHE A 3 -4.63 43.79 -4.06
C PHE A 3 -5.82 43.24 -4.89
N GLY A 4 -6.87 44.04 -5.07
CA GLY A 4 -8.03 43.68 -5.91
C GLY A 4 -7.72 43.59 -7.41
N GLN A 5 -6.81 44.41 -7.93
CA GLN A 5 -6.35 44.29 -9.33
C GLN A 5 -5.52 43.02 -9.51
N TYR A 6 -4.64 42.71 -8.56
CA TYR A 6 -3.83 41.49 -8.60
C TYR A 6 -4.67 40.20 -8.63
N LEU A 7 -5.74 40.14 -7.81
CA LEU A 7 -6.66 39.01 -7.82
C LEU A 7 -7.40 38.87 -9.16
N LYS A 8 -7.87 39.99 -9.73
CA LYS A 8 -8.57 39.99 -11.01
C LYS A 8 -7.66 39.49 -12.14
N ASP A 9 -6.44 40.03 -12.21
CA ASP A 9 -5.44 39.63 -13.20
C ASP A 9 -5.07 38.15 -13.05
N PHE A 10 -4.95 37.66 -11.82
CA PHE A 10 -4.70 36.25 -11.54
C PHE A 10 -5.86 35.35 -11.98
N THR A 11 -7.11 35.73 -11.69
CA THR A 11 -8.28 34.95 -12.10
C THR A 11 -8.45 34.92 -13.62
N GLU A 12 -8.21 36.04 -14.31
CA GLU A 12 -8.27 36.10 -15.78
C GLU A 12 -7.14 35.27 -16.41
N PHE A 13 -5.96 35.25 -15.79
CA PHE A 13 -4.86 34.38 -16.19
C PHE A 13 -5.22 32.89 -16.06
N VAL A 14 -5.78 32.48 -14.92
CA VAL A 14 -6.22 31.09 -14.70
C VAL A 14 -7.33 30.70 -15.68
N TRP A 15 -8.25 31.62 -15.99
CA TRP A 15 -9.31 31.41 -16.98
C TRP A 15 -8.82 31.36 -18.41
N SER A 16 -7.81 32.14 -18.77
CA SER A 16 -7.15 32.06 -20.07
C SER A 16 -6.45 30.71 -20.27
N GLN A 17 -5.92 30.12 -19.19
CA GLN A 17 -5.12 28.89 -19.22
C GLN A 17 -5.86 27.67 -18.64
N TYR A 18 -7.18 27.69 -18.59
CA TYR A 18 -7.99 26.67 -17.90
C TYR A 18 -7.73 25.24 -18.42
N VAL A 19 -7.44 25.06 -19.70
CA VAL A 19 -7.10 23.74 -20.29
C VAL A 19 -5.78 23.22 -19.73
N PHE A 20 -4.76 24.08 -19.62
CA PHE A 20 -3.46 23.70 -19.06
C PHE A 20 -3.59 23.31 -17.58
N PHE A 21 -4.25 24.17 -16.78
CA PHE A 21 -4.51 23.85 -15.38
C PHE A 21 -5.37 22.59 -15.24
N GLY A 22 -6.38 22.41 -16.09
CA GLY A 22 -7.22 21.22 -16.13
C GLY A 22 -6.40 19.94 -16.39
N LEU A 23 -5.46 19.97 -17.33
CA LEU A 23 -4.56 18.85 -17.60
C LEU A 23 -3.64 18.55 -16.40
N VAL A 24 -3.09 19.58 -15.76
CA VAL A 24 -2.26 19.41 -14.56
C VAL A 24 -3.06 18.80 -13.42
N PHE A 25 -4.28 19.29 -13.16
CA PHE A 25 -5.18 18.72 -12.15
C PHE A 25 -5.59 17.28 -12.48
N PHE A 26 -5.86 16.99 -13.74
CA PHE A 26 -6.20 15.64 -14.19
C PHE A 26 -5.02 14.67 -13.99
N ALA A 27 -3.82 15.05 -14.42
CA ALA A 27 -2.62 14.25 -14.21
C ALA A 27 -2.38 13.98 -12.71
N TYR A 28 -2.54 15.00 -11.88
CA TYR A 28 -2.44 14.87 -10.42
C TYR A 28 -3.52 13.92 -9.84
N ALA A 29 -4.76 14.02 -10.32
CA ALA A 29 -5.85 13.13 -9.91
C ALA A 29 -5.56 11.67 -10.28
N VAL A 30 -4.99 11.40 -11.46
CA VAL A 30 -4.56 10.05 -11.88
C VAL A 30 -3.50 9.51 -10.92
N VAL A 31 -2.50 10.32 -10.57
CA VAL A 31 -1.44 9.92 -9.62
C VAL A 31 -2.02 9.56 -8.25
N LEU A 32 -2.93 10.39 -7.72
CA LEU A 32 -3.62 10.11 -6.46
C LEU A 32 -4.49 8.84 -6.53
N PHE A 33 -5.13 8.60 -7.66
CA PHE A 33 -5.93 7.40 -7.88
C PHE A 33 -5.06 6.14 -7.88
N VAL A 34 -3.93 6.16 -8.60
CA VAL A 34 -2.95 5.06 -8.60
C VAL A 34 -2.40 4.80 -7.19
N GLY A 35 -2.01 5.85 -6.47
CA GLY A 35 -1.54 5.72 -5.08
C GLY A 35 -2.60 5.13 -4.16
N ARG A 36 -3.87 5.58 -4.27
CA ARG A 36 -4.99 5.02 -3.49
C ARG A 36 -5.25 3.56 -3.85
N TYR A 37 -5.20 3.21 -5.12
CA TYR A 37 -5.39 1.84 -5.58
C TYR A 37 -4.29 0.91 -5.06
N GLY A 38 -3.04 1.38 -5.11
CA GLY A 38 -1.88 0.70 -4.54
C GLY A 38 -2.05 0.39 -3.06
N THR A 39 -2.34 1.44 -2.26
CA THR A 39 -2.56 1.35 -0.81
C THR A 39 -3.73 0.45 -0.44
N VAL A 40 -4.91 0.67 -1.03
CA VAL A 40 -6.15 0.04 -0.53
C VAL A 40 -6.36 -1.37 -1.07
N LYS A 41 -5.89 -1.66 -2.29
CA LYS A 41 -6.26 -2.90 -2.98
C LYS A 41 -5.06 -3.75 -3.35
N TYR A 42 -4.07 -3.18 -4.04
CA TYR A 42 -2.98 -3.96 -4.61
C TYR A 42 -2.10 -4.61 -3.54
N ILE A 43 -1.59 -3.82 -2.58
CA ILE A 43 -0.66 -4.31 -1.55
C ILE A 43 -1.34 -5.33 -0.63
N PRO A 44 -2.56 -5.08 -0.07
CA PRO A 44 -3.23 -6.06 0.77
C PRO A 44 -3.53 -7.38 0.04
N GLN A 45 -4.00 -7.33 -1.22
CA GLN A 45 -4.29 -8.54 -1.98
C GLN A 45 -3.03 -9.34 -2.30
N ARG A 46 -1.93 -8.66 -2.61
CA ARG A 46 -0.64 -9.32 -2.86
C ARG A 46 -0.09 -9.95 -1.57
N PHE A 47 -0.22 -9.26 -0.44
CA PHE A 47 0.13 -9.80 0.87
C PHE A 47 -0.67 -11.07 1.20
N GLU A 48 -2.00 -11.03 1.12
CA GLU A 48 -2.85 -12.19 1.41
C GLU A 48 -2.48 -13.39 0.52
N ARG A 49 -2.25 -13.14 -0.78
CA ARG A 49 -1.82 -14.18 -1.71
C ARG A 49 -0.47 -14.79 -1.30
N LEU A 50 0.51 -13.95 -0.97
CA LEU A 50 1.83 -14.41 -0.55
C LEU A 50 1.76 -15.24 0.74
N VAL A 51 0.97 -14.80 1.72
CA VAL A 51 0.76 -15.56 2.97
C VAL A 51 0.19 -16.94 2.67
N MET A 52 -0.80 -17.04 1.78
CA MET A 52 -1.40 -18.32 1.40
C MET A 52 -0.44 -19.23 0.63
N GLU A 53 0.25 -18.70 -0.38
CA GLU A 53 1.23 -19.47 -1.16
C GLU A 53 2.37 -20.00 -0.28
N ARG A 54 2.97 -19.13 0.54
CA ARG A 54 4.08 -19.49 1.42
C ARG A 54 3.67 -20.42 2.55
N SER A 55 2.47 -20.25 3.09
CA SER A 55 1.98 -21.15 4.13
C SER A 55 1.74 -22.56 3.59
N MET A 56 1.13 -22.71 2.42
CA MET A 56 0.98 -24.02 1.77
C MET A 56 2.33 -24.68 1.49
N GLU A 57 3.28 -23.93 0.93
CA GLU A 57 4.63 -24.43 0.63
C GLU A 57 5.37 -24.90 1.89
N LEU A 58 5.34 -24.09 2.96
CA LEU A 58 6.05 -24.38 4.20
C LEU A 58 5.40 -25.52 4.99
N THR A 59 4.06 -25.58 5.05
CA THR A 59 3.33 -26.66 5.73
C THR A 59 3.48 -27.99 5.00
N GLN A 60 3.57 -28.01 3.66
CA GLN A 60 3.87 -29.23 2.91
C GLN A 60 5.31 -29.71 3.15
N ARG A 61 6.26 -28.78 3.25
CA ARG A 61 7.68 -29.11 3.45
C ARG A 61 7.99 -29.58 4.87
N ASP A 62 7.37 -28.97 5.88
CA ASP A 62 7.55 -29.31 7.29
C ASP A 62 6.23 -29.18 8.06
N PRO A 63 5.41 -30.26 8.08
CA PRO A 63 4.12 -30.27 8.76
C PRO A 63 4.19 -30.08 10.28
N LYS A 64 5.38 -30.23 10.89
CA LYS A 64 5.59 -30.10 12.34
C LYS A 64 6.19 -28.75 12.73
N MET A 65 6.23 -27.79 11.81
CA MET A 65 6.76 -26.47 12.07
C MET A 65 5.92 -25.73 13.12
N SER A 66 6.58 -25.10 14.09
CA SER A 66 5.92 -24.23 15.07
C SER A 66 5.30 -23.01 14.39
N LYS A 67 4.12 -22.60 14.88
CA LYS A 67 3.36 -21.42 14.43
C LYS A 67 4.23 -20.15 14.37
N ASP A 68 5.02 -19.87 15.41
CA ASP A 68 5.89 -18.69 15.45
C ASP A 68 6.95 -18.71 14.33
N LYS A 69 7.53 -19.87 14.08
CA LYS A 69 8.52 -20.06 13.02
C LYS A 69 7.88 -19.88 11.63
N LEU A 70 6.67 -20.40 11.44
CA LEU A 70 5.90 -20.23 10.20
C LEU A 70 5.61 -18.75 9.92
N VAL A 71 5.04 -18.04 10.90
CA VAL A 71 4.72 -16.61 10.80
C VAL A 71 5.97 -15.79 10.49
N ARG A 72 7.08 -16.07 11.18
CA ARG A 72 8.35 -15.38 10.95
C ARG A 72 8.87 -15.56 9.53
N LEU A 73 8.87 -16.78 8.99
CA LEU A 73 9.36 -17.06 7.64
C LEU A 73 8.51 -16.39 6.55
N ILE A 74 7.19 -16.43 6.71
CA ILE A 74 6.25 -15.75 5.80
C ILE A 74 6.48 -14.24 5.85
N TYR A 75 6.69 -13.67 7.04
CA TYR A 75 6.92 -12.25 7.20
C TYR A 75 8.25 -11.79 6.58
N GLU A 76 9.32 -12.56 6.72
CA GLU A 76 10.58 -12.24 6.03
C GLU A 76 10.42 -12.33 4.51
N SER A 77 9.67 -13.32 4.00
CA SER A 77 9.34 -13.41 2.57
C SER A 77 8.54 -12.19 2.08
N TRP A 78 7.63 -11.67 2.90
CA TRP A 78 6.90 -10.45 2.60
C TRP A 78 7.83 -9.23 2.49
N LYS A 79 8.80 -9.08 3.40
CA LYS A 79 9.76 -7.96 3.34
C LYS A 79 10.59 -7.99 2.06
N GLU A 80 10.92 -9.17 1.57
CA GLU A 80 11.61 -9.35 0.28
C GLU A 80 10.69 -8.97 -0.89
N ASP A 81 9.45 -9.47 -0.91
CA ASP A 81 8.47 -9.14 -1.96
C ASP A 81 8.18 -7.62 -2.04
N VAL A 82 8.15 -6.93 -0.89
CA VAL A 82 7.99 -5.46 -0.83
C VAL A 82 9.11 -4.73 -1.57
N LYS A 83 10.36 -5.23 -1.51
CA LYS A 83 11.49 -4.62 -2.23
C LYS A 83 11.39 -4.81 -3.74
N GLU A 84 10.75 -5.89 -4.17
CA GLU A 84 10.55 -6.26 -5.57
C GLU A 84 9.23 -5.74 -6.15
N LEU A 85 8.50 -4.91 -5.40
CA LEU A 85 7.27 -4.30 -5.91
C LEU A 85 7.53 -3.49 -7.19
N PRO A 86 6.64 -3.59 -8.19
CA PRO A 86 6.79 -2.84 -9.44
C PRO A 86 6.89 -1.33 -9.19
N ALA A 87 7.69 -0.64 -10.00
CA ALA A 87 7.95 0.79 -9.84
C ALA A 87 6.70 1.68 -9.96
N TYR A 88 5.63 1.20 -10.58
CA TYR A 88 4.35 1.91 -10.71
C TYR A 88 3.47 1.81 -9.46
N VAL A 89 3.84 0.98 -8.48
CA VAL A 89 3.08 0.86 -7.22
C VAL A 89 3.51 1.98 -6.30
N TYR A 90 2.54 2.80 -5.92
CA TYR A 90 2.73 3.89 -4.98
C TYR A 90 1.74 3.78 -3.83
N ILE A 91 2.11 4.37 -2.71
CA ILE A 91 1.25 4.51 -1.54
C ILE A 91 1.11 5.96 -1.15
N LYS A 92 0.00 6.31 -0.48
CA LYS A 92 -0.17 7.66 0.04
C LYS A 92 0.84 7.94 1.18
N SER A 93 1.59 9.03 1.04
CA SER A 93 2.47 9.59 2.07
C SER A 93 1.70 9.92 3.35
N ARG A 94 2.41 10.09 4.48
CA ARG A 94 1.87 10.70 5.72
C ARG A 94 1.25 12.08 5.49
N ARG A 95 1.76 12.84 4.52
CA ARG A 95 1.14 14.10 4.07
C ARG A 95 0.20 13.73 2.92
N ASP A 96 -1.10 13.64 3.18
CA ASP A 96 -2.14 13.00 2.33
C ASP A 96 -2.21 13.45 0.85
N PHE A 97 -1.46 14.48 0.48
CA PHE A 97 -1.34 15.06 -0.86
C PHE A 97 -0.15 14.54 -1.68
N TRP A 98 0.70 13.68 -1.12
CA TRP A 98 1.87 13.12 -1.80
C TRP A 98 1.80 11.60 -1.87
N ILE A 99 2.42 11.05 -2.90
CA ILE A 99 2.63 9.61 -3.06
C ILE A 99 4.10 9.28 -2.81
N GLU A 100 4.35 8.12 -2.21
CA GLU A 100 5.68 7.63 -1.88
C GLU A 100 5.83 6.19 -2.38
N LYS A 101 7.08 5.80 -2.66
CA LYS A 101 7.39 4.41 -3.01
C LYS A 101 7.12 3.53 -1.78
N PRO A 102 6.45 2.37 -1.94
CA PRO A 102 6.23 1.46 -0.84
C PRO A 102 7.56 1.00 -0.25
N ASN A 103 7.64 1.02 1.08
CA ASN A 103 8.66 0.33 1.85
C ASN A 103 7.98 -0.42 3.00
N VAL A 104 8.73 -1.31 3.65
CA VAL A 104 8.19 -2.13 4.75
C VAL A 104 7.65 -1.25 5.88
N THR A 105 8.39 -0.23 6.30
CA THR A 105 8.00 0.66 7.41
C THR A 105 6.69 1.40 7.17
N ILE A 106 6.50 1.98 5.98
CA ILE A 106 5.29 2.72 5.61
C ILE A 106 4.12 1.74 5.46
N ILE A 107 4.36 0.55 4.91
CA ILE A 107 3.33 -0.50 4.83
C ILE A 107 2.88 -0.94 6.22
N GLU A 108 3.82 -1.20 7.14
CA GLU A 108 3.52 -1.53 8.54
C GLU A 108 2.69 -0.40 9.18
N GLU A 109 3.13 0.85 9.08
CA GLU A 109 2.46 2.01 9.67
C GLU A 109 1.07 2.32 9.07
N ARG A 110 0.92 2.19 7.75
CA ARG A 110 -0.29 2.65 7.03
C ARG A 110 -1.31 1.55 6.79
N LEU A 111 -0.84 0.32 6.57
CA LEU A 111 -1.69 -0.81 6.23
C LEU A 111 -1.82 -1.82 7.37
N ASN A 112 -1.10 -1.62 8.47
CA ASN A 112 -1.06 -2.54 9.60
C ASN A 112 -0.72 -3.98 9.16
N ILE A 113 0.16 -4.11 8.16
CA ILE A 113 0.65 -5.39 7.66
C ILE A 113 1.92 -5.73 8.44
N THR A 114 1.72 -6.35 9.59
CA THR A 114 2.77 -6.79 10.53
C THR A 114 2.78 -8.32 10.67
N LYS A 115 3.60 -8.86 11.58
CA LYS A 115 3.59 -10.30 11.89
C LYS A 115 2.25 -10.76 12.43
N GLU A 116 1.62 -9.94 13.26
CA GLU A 116 0.28 -10.19 13.80
C GLU A 116 -0.73 -10.30 12.66
N LYS A 117 -0.58 -9.49 11.60
CA LYS A 117 -1.45 -9.59 10.42
C LYS A 117 -1.28 -10.88 9.63
N VAL A 118 -0.06 -11.40 9.57
CA VAL A 118 0.21 -12.74 8.98
C VAL A 118 -0.54 -13.79 9.79
N GLU A 119 -0.41 -13.77 11.11
CA GLU A 119 -1.10 -14.71 12.00
C GLU A 119 -2.62 -14.65 11.85
N GLU A 120 -3.22 -13.45 11.89
CA GLU A 120 -4.66 -13.25 11.64
C GLU A 120 -5.08 -13.84 10.29
N THR A 121 -4.27 -13.63 9.25
CA THR A 121 -4.57 -14.12 7.90
C THR A 121 -4.51 -15.65 7.85
N LEU A 122 -3.56 -16.27 8.55
CA LEU A 122 -3.46 -17.73 8.62
C LEU A 122 -4.62 -18.34 9.42
N ILE A 123 -5.02 -17.74 10.53
CA ILE A 123 -6.19 -18.17 11.33
C ILE A 123 -7.46 -18.05 10.49
N LYS A 124 -7.69 -16.90 9.86
CA LYS A 124 -8.87 -16.65 9.02
C LYS A 124 -9.01 -17.66 7.89
N ASN A 125 -7.90 -18.14 7.34
CA ASN A 125 -7.89 -19.11 6.25
C ASN A 125 -7.79 -20.57 6.75
N GLY A 126 -7.87 -20.82 8.06
CA GLY A 126 -7.90 -22.16 8.64
C GLY A 126 -6.57 -22.92 8.54
N VAL A 127 -5.45 -22.23 8.32
CA VAL A 127 -4.11 -22.84 8.21
C VAL A 127 -3.56 -23.18 9.59
N ILE A 128 -3.88 -22.37 10.59
CA ILE A 128 -3.52 -22.57 12.00
C ILE A 128 -4.77 -22.47 12.87
N VAL A 129 -4.81 -23.25 13.94
CA VAL A 129 -5.89 -23.22 14.93
C VAL A 129 -5.64 -22.05 15.88
N ASP A 130 -6.71 -21.30 16.21
CA ASP A 130 -6.64 -20.29 17.25
C ASP A 130 -6.50 -20.98 18.62
N GLU A 131 -5.35 -20.80 19.27
CA GLU A 131 -5.07 -21.39 20.58
C GLU A 131 -5.67 -20.57 21.74
N GLN A 132 -6.50 -19.56 21.47
CA GLN A 132 -7.22 -18.80 22.50
C GLN A 132 -8.52 -19.46 23.03
N GLN A 133 -8.56 -20.79 23.16
CA GLN A 133 -9.60 -21.51 23.92
C GLN A 133 -9.01 -22.41 25.02
#